data_AF-A0A1H1H3H3-F1
#
_entry.id   AF-A0A1H1H3H3-F1
#
_cell.length_a   1.000
_cell.length_b   1.000
_cell.length_c   1.000
_cell.angle_alpha   90.00
_cell.angle_beta   90.00
_cell.angle_gamma   90.00
#
_symmetry.space_group_name_H-M   'P 1'
#
loop_
_entity.id
_entity.type
_entity.pdbx_description
1 polymer ?
#
loop_
_entity_poly.entity_id
_entity_poly.type
_entity_poly.pdbx_seq_one_letter_code
_entity_poly.pdbx_strand_id
1 'polypeptide(L)'
;MGHRALVAYRRPDHLYDLRYSHWGGDDLALVDGIDAQTPLADGRVDGDLLADSIARERILSDHLDPRTYEALYLVAPGEEYVVDAYQVCWLEWGDGRDGSRGAIVAVEHEDDRAVRIWFRATKTVLGDAIEMGALSRRAAQAYLEARVREDRDGTIYTYGTDEYEPPPDCWPDDDPENGVQ
;
A
#
# COMPACT_ATOMS: atom_id res chain seq x y z
N MET A 1 -11.42 -7.77 -11.07
CA MET A 1 -10.58 -7.20 -10.00
C MET A 1 -10.27 -5.79 -10.44
N GLY A 2 -10.43 -4.81 -9.56
CA GLY A 2 -10.21 -3.42 -9.90
C GLY A 2 -8.73 -3.14 -9.88
N HIS A 3 -8.17 -2.73 -11.01
CA HIS A 3 -6.77 -2.36 -11.20
C HIS A 3 -6.52 -0.97 -10.60
N ARG A 4 -6.79 -0.83 -9.31
CA ARG A 4 -6.82 0.47 -8.63
C ARG A 4 -5.39 0.90 -8.34
N ALA A 5 -5.04 2.11 -8.72
CA ALA A 5 -3.73 2.68 -8.46
C ALA A 5 -3.83 4.01 -7.70
N LEU A 6 -2.82 4.25 -6.86
CA LEU A 6 -2.54 5.54 -6.27
C LEU A 6 -1.47 6.22 -7.13
N VAL A 7 -1.70 7.46 -7.55
CA VAL A 7 -0.76 8.23 -8.37
C VAL A 7 -0.34 9.46 -7.58
N ALA A 8 0.95 9.58 -7.29
CA ALA A 8 1.50 10.64 -6.46
C ALA A 8 2.37 11.57 -7.31
N TYR A 9 1.93 12.80 -7.52
CA TYR A 9 2.66 13.82 -8.29
C TYR A 9 3.54 14.65 -7.37
N ARG A 10 4.84 14.61 -7.60
CA ARG A 10 5.81 15.38 -6.84
C ARG A 10 5.68 16.86 -7.17
N ARG A 11 5.73 17.68 -6.14
CA ARG A 11 5.72 19.14 -6.20
C ARG A 11 7.13 19.71 -6.12
N PRO A 12 7.32 21.01 -6.47
CA PRO A 12 8.60 21.70 -6.31
C PRO A 12 9.13 21.71 -4.86
N ASP A 13 8.23 21.67 -3.87
CA ASP A 13 8.54 21.58 -2.43
C ASP A 13 8.88 20.14 -1.97
N HIS A 14 8.98 19.19 -2.90
CA HIS A 14 9.24 17.77 -2.68
C HIS A 14 8.15 16.98 -1.95
N LEU A 15 6.98 17.59 -1.73
CA LEU A 15 5.78 16.90 -1.29
C LEU A 15 5.02 16.31 -2.49
N TYR A 16 3.97 15.55 -2.22
CA TYR A 16 3.20 14.84 -3.23
C TYR A 16 1.72 15.17 -3.16
N ASP A 17 1.12 15.35 -4.33
CA ASP A 17 -0.33 15.41 -4.49
C ASP A 17 -0.83 14.04 -4.97
N LEU A 18 -1.77 13.47 -4.23
CA LEU A 18 -2.26 12.11 -4.43
C LEU A 18 -3.56 12.10 -5.25
N ARG A 19 -3.61 11.20 -6.22
CA ARG A 19 -4.74 11.02 -7.14
C ARG A 19 -5.09 9.54 -7.28
N TYR A 20 -6.32 9.29 -7.68
CA TYR A 20 -6.84 7.95 -7.92
C TYR A 20 -6.74 7.56 -9.40
N SER A 21 -6.53 6.29 -9.68
CA SER A 21 -6.84 5.71 -10.98
C SER A 21 -7.55 4.37 -10.82
N HIS A 22 -8.69 4.20 -11.50
CA HIS A 22 -9.47 2.95 -11.39
C HIS A 22 -8.86 1.78 -12.16
N TRP A 23 -8.14 2.08 -13.25
CA TRP A 23 -7.54 1.10 -14.16
C TRP A 23 -6.01 1.17 -14.19
N GLY A 24 -5.40 2.02 -13.36
CA GLY A 24 -3.97 2.26 -13.38
C GLY A 24 -3.09 1.09 -12.96
N GLY A 25 -3.64 0.04 -12.34
CA GLY A 25 -2.91 -1.18 -11.98
C GLY A 25 -2.93 -2.27 -13.05
N ASP A 26 -3.44 -1.98 -14.26
CA ASP A 26 -3.48 -2.94 -15.36
C ASP A 26 -2.25 -2.76 -16.24
N ASP A 27 -1.42 -3.80 -16.28
CA ASP A 27 -0.15 -3.88 -17.02
C ASP A 27 0.76 -2.64 -16.89
N LEU A 28 0.67 -1.94 -15.76
CA LEU A 28 1.37 -0.68 -15.51
C LEU A 28 1.26 0.39 -16.61
N ALA A 29 0.15 0.40 -17.35
CA ALA A 29 -0.01 1.21 -18.56
C ALA A 29 0.07 2.74 -18.34
N LEU A 30 0.09 3.21 -17.08
CA LEU A 30 0.27 4.62 -16.76
C LEU A 30 1.72 5.09 -16.90
N VAL A 31 2.72 4.19 -16.88
CA VAL A 31 4.12 4.57 -17.13
C VAL A 31 4.27 5.26 -18.49
N ASP A 32 3.64 4.69 -19.53
CA ASP A 32 3.69 5.23 -20.89
C ASP A 32 2.62 6.29 -21.17
N GLY A 33 1.63 6.43 -20.27
CA GLY A 33 0.48 7.30 -20.47
C GLY A 33 0.60 8.68 -19.82
N ILE A 34 1.43 8.81 -18.79
CA ILE A 34 1.61 10.06 -18.05
C ILE A 34 2.87 10.76 -18.55
N ASP A 35 2.70 11.89 -19.22
CA ASP A 35 3.80 12.75 -19.66
C ASP A 35 3.44 14.24 -19.52
N ALA A 36 4.32 15.13 -19.99
CA ALA A 36 4.10 16.59 -19.91
C ALA A 36 2.90 17.09 -20.74
N GLN A 37 2.50 16.38 -21.80
CA GLN A 37 1.34 16.69 -22.63
C GLN A 37 0.06 16.07 -22.08
N THR A 38 0.13 14.86 -21.53
CA THR A 38 -0.98 14.12 -20.94
C THR A 38 -0.72 13.80 -19.47
N PRO A 39 -0.63 14.83 -18.59
CA PRO A 39 -0.23 14.63 -17.19
C PRO A 39 -1.21 13.78 -16.39
N LEU A 40 -2.45 13.60 -16.86
CA LEU A 40 -3.46 12.73 -16.23
C LEU A 40 -3.79 11.51 -17.11
N ALA A 41 -2.90 11.14 -18.04
CA ALA A 41 -3.05 10.03 -18.97
C ALA A 41 -4.42 10.01 -19.66
N ASP A 42 -4.79 11.12 -20.29
CA ASP A 42 -6.08 11.30 -20.98
C ASP A 42 -7.31 10.99 -20.12
N GLY A 43 -7.23 11.32 -18.82
CA GLY A 43 -8.32 11.11 -17.86
C GLY A 43 -8.35 9.72 -17.24
N ARG A 44 -7.32 8.88 -17.48
CA ARG A 44 -7.15 7.62 -16.73
C ARG A 44 -6.75 7.86 -15.27
N VAL A 45 -6.14 9.01 -14.98
CA VAL A 45 -5.92 9.51 -13.62
C VAL A 45 -7.00 10.54 -13.31
N ASP A 46 -7.62 10.42 -12.13
CA ASP A 46 -8.66 11.32 -11.69
C ASP A 46 -8.15 12.77 -11.57
N GLY A 47 -9.00 13.71 -11.97
CA GLY A 47 -8.80 15.14 -11.87
C GLY A 47 -8.88 15.66 -10.43
N ASP A 48 -9.59 14.94 -9.56
CA ASP A 48 -9.71 15.30 -8.15
C ASP A 48 -8.53 14.79 -7.32
N LEU A 49 -8.12 15.60 -6.34
CA LEU A 49 -7.10 15.23 -5.37
C LEU A 49 -7.72 14.39 -4.26
N LEU A 50 -7.07 13.27 -3.94
CA LEU A 50 -7.36 12.49 -2.73
C LEU A 50 -6.76 13.17 -1.49
N ALA A 51 -5.55 13.69 -1.64
CA ALA A 51 -4.83 14.46 -0.63
C ALA A 51 -3.75 15.29 -1.32
N ASP A 52 -3.29 16.36 -0.68
CA ASP A 52 -2.24 17.23 -1.19
C ASP A 52 -1.12 17.42 -0.18
N SER A 53 0.05 17.84 -0.65
CA SER A 53 1.17 18.21 0.22
C SER A 53 1.63 17.08 1.16
N ILE A 54 1.66 15.83 0.68
CA ILE A 54 1.98 14.64 1.47
C ILE A 54 3.47 14.30 1.35
N ALA A 55 4.13 14.03 2.48
CA ALA A 55 5.50 13.53 2.50
C ALA A 55 5.55 12.09 1.96
N ARG A 56 6.61 11.72 1.22
CA ARG A 56 6.74 10.41 0.58
C ARG A 56 6.48 9.24 1.53
N GLU A 57 7.04 9.31 2.74
CA GLU A 57 6.92 8.26 3.75
C GLU A 57 5.46 8.10 4.23
N ARG A 58 4.73 9.22 4.32
CA ARG A 58 3.31 9.24 4.71
C ARG A 58 2.37 8.70 3.64
N ILE A 59 2.79 8.69 2.37
CA ILE A 59 2.03 8.03 1.30
C ILE A 59 1.79 6.57 1.68
N LEU A 60 2.85 5.87 2.14
CA LEU A 60 2.77 4.44 2.44
C LEU A 60 1.96 4.16 3.71
N SER A 61 2.17 4.92 4.78
CA SER A 61 1.52 4.67 6.07
C SER A 61 0.07 5.15 6.13
N ASP A 62 -0.25 6.26 5.46
CA ASP A 62 -1.51 6.98 5.71
C ASP A 62 -2.48 6.86 4.52
N HIS A 63 -1.97 6.62 3.31
CA HIS A 63 -2.78 6.70 2.08
C HIS A 63 -2.76 5.44 1.21
N LEU A 64 -1.72 4.60 1.29
CA LEU A 64 -1.60 3.41 0.47
C LEU A 64 -2.16 2.17 1.19
N ASP A 65 -3.49 2.03 1.20
CA ASP A 65 -4.12 0.81 1.71
C ASP A 65 -3.81 -0.38 0.78
N PRO A 66 -3.04 -1.40 1.23
CA PRO A 66 -2.70 -2.55 0.39
C PRO A 66 -3.90 -3.43 0.03
N ARG A 67 -5.04 -3.29 0.71
CA ARG A 67 -6.29 -4.01 0.38
C ARG A 67 -7.06 -3.33 -0.76
N THR A 68 -6.79 -2.04 -0.95
CA THR A 68 -7.48 -1.21 -1.93
C THR A 68 -6.65 -1.04 -3.19
N TYR A 69 -5.39 -0.68 -3.05
CA TYR A 69 -4.52 -0.37 -4.19
C TYR A 69 -3.70 -1.59 -4.63
N GLU A 70 -3.60 -1.75 -5.95
CA GLU A 70 -2.79 -2.78 -6.59
C GLU A 70 -1.46 -2.21 -7.13
N ALA A 71 -1.40 -0.90 -7.37
CA ALA A 71 -0.20 -0.20 -7.84
C ALA A 71 -0.04 1.20 -7.22
N LEU A 72 1.20 1.66 -7.14
CA LEU A 72 1.60 3.03 -6.79
C LEU A 72 2.47 3.59 -7.90
N TYR A 73 2.19 4.82 -8.32
CA TYR A 73 3.01 5.60 -9.24
C TYR A 73 3.58 6.82 -8.55
N LEU A 74 4.87 7.03 -8.64
CA LEU A 74 5.51 8.28 -8.26
C LEU A 74 5.87 9.05 -9.52
N VAL A 75 5.18 10.17 -9.74
CA VAL A 75 5.40 11.04 -10.89
C VAL A 75 6.27 12.20 -10.46
N ALA A 76 7.41 12.39 -11.09
CA ALA A 76 8.29 13.54 -10.90
C ALA A 76 8.18 14.48 -12.10
N PRO A 77 7.24 15.45 -12.08
CA PRO A 77 7.13 16.44 -13.14
C PRO A 77 8.37 17.35 -13.09
N GLY A 78 9.26 17.11 -14.06
CA GLY A 78 10.49 17.86 -14.31
C GLY A 78 10.77 17.90 -15.81
N GLU A 79 12.01 18.15 -16.22
CA GLU A 79 12.35 18.18 -17.66
C GLU A 79 12.14 16.83 -18.36
N GLU A 80 12.41 15.73 -17.64
CA GLU A 80 12.30 14.37 -18.19
C GLU A 80 10.97 13.68 -17.87
N TYR A 81 10.12 14.29 -17.03
CA TYR A 81 8.82 13.76 -16.61
C TYR A 81 8.89 12.26 -16.25
N VAL A 82 9.56 11.92 -15.15
CA VAL A 82 9.83 10.53 -14.76
C VAL A 82 8.64 9.93 -14.03
N VAL A 83 8.30 8.68 -14.35
CA VAL A 83 7.22 7.92 -13.71
C VAL A 83 7.78 6.60 -13.17
N ASP A 84 7.91 6.48 -11.85
CA ASP A 84 8.29 5.24 -11.19
C ASP A 84 7.05 4.42 -10.83
N ALA A 85 7.01 3.16 -11.25
CA ALA A 85 5.91 2.24 -10.97
C ALA A 85 6.27 1.20 -9.89
N TYR A 86 5.30 0.95 -9.02
CA TYR A 86 5.43 -0.02 -7.94
C TYR A 86 4.20 -0.91 -7.87
N GLN A 87 4.42 -2.23 -7.79
CA GLN A 87 3.38 -3.21 -7.49
C GLN A 87 3.12 -3.20 -5.98
N VAL A 88 1.85 -3.09 -5.60
CA VAL A 88 1.42 -3.15 -4.19
C VAL A 88 1.07 -4.60 -3.83
N CYS A 89 1.66 -5.07 -2.73
CA CYS A 89 1.58 -6.43 -2.25
C CYS A 89 0.96 -6.45 -0.86
N TRP A 90 -0.28 -6.91 -0.72
CA TRP A 90 -0.91 -7.12 0.58
C TRP A 90 -0.36 -8.39 1.25
N LEU A 91 0.26 -8.27 2.41
CA LEU A 91 1.03 -9.36 3.02
C LEU A 91 0.24 -10.23 4.00
N GLU A 92 -1.07 -10.01 4.12
CA GLU A 92 -1.90 -10.71 5.10
C GLU A 92 -2.91 -11.66 4.45
N TRP A 93 -3.36 -12.63 5.25
CA TRP A 93 -4.45 -13.56 4.93
C TRP A 93 -5.73 -13.27 5.73
N GLY A 94 -5.70 -12.23 6.58
CA GLY A 94 -6.83 -11.76 7.38
C GLY A 94 -7.12 -12.57 8.65
N ASP A 95 -7.46 -11.85 9.72
CA ASP A 95 -8.31 -12.26 10.86
C ASP A 95 -8.85 -11.05 11.67
N GLY A 96 -8.70 -9.83 11.12
CA GLY A 96 -9.31 -8.59 11.61
C GLY A 96 -8.60 -7.91 12.79
N ARG A 97 -7.43 -8.40 13.25
CA ARG A 97 -6.80 -7.87 14.48
C ARG A 97 -5.35 -7.41 14.38
N ASP A 98 -4.68 -7.55 13.24
CA ASP A 98 -3.32 -7.03 13.06
C ASP A 98 -3.25 -6.07 11.86
N GLY A 99 -2.50 -4.97 12.04
CA GLY A 99 -2.53 -3.76 11.22
C GLY A 99 -2.08 -3.98 9.78
N SER A 100 -2.76 -3.32 8.84
CA SER A 100 -2.68 -3.53 7.39
C SER A 100 -1.24 -3.55 6.85
N ARG A 101 -0.63 -4.72 6.83
CA ARG A 101 0.76 -4.90 6.37
C ARG A 101 0.83 -4.98 4.85
N GLY A 102 1.62 -4.10 4.26
CA GLY A 102 1.84 -4.01 2.82
C GLY A 102 3.31 -4.06 2.44
N ALA A 103 3.56 -4.27 1.15
CA ALA A 103 4.85 -3.99 0.53
C ALA A 103 4.66 -3.33 -0.83
N ILE A 104 5.66 -2.55 -1.24
CA ILE A 104 5.81 -2.09 -2.62
C ILE A 104 7.04 -2.75 -3.24
N VAL A 105 6.92 -3.16 -4.49
CA VAL A 105 8.01 -3.71 -5.29
C VAL A 105 8.16 -2.83 -6.52
N ALA A 106 9.35 -2.25 -6.73
CA ALA A 106 9.64 -1.51 -7.94
C ALA A 106 9.56 -2.46 -9.14
N VAL A 107 8.87 -2.04 -10.19
CA VAL A 107 8.58 -2.88 -11.35
C VAL A 107 8.86 -2.09 -12.62
N GLU A 108 9.73 -2.64 -13.44
CA GLU A 108 9.77 -2.27 -14.85
C GLU A 108 8.57 -2.90 -15.56
N HIS A 109 8.06 -2.26 -16.62
CA HIS A 109 6.84 -2.68 -17.31
C HIS A 109 6.89 -4.15 -17.78
N GLU A 110 8.07 -4.66 -18.16
CA GLU A 110 8.26 -6.06 -18.59
C GLU A 110 8.19 -7.08 -17.44
N ASP A 111 8.45 -6.65 -16.20
CA ASP A 111 8.54 -7.53 -15.03
C ASP A 111 7.25 -7.60 -14.21
N ASP A 112 6.30 -6.68 -14.41
CA ASP A 112 5.03 -6.61 -13.65
C ASP A 112 4.34 -7.98 -13.55
N ARG A 113 4.14 -8.60 -14.71
CA ARG A 113 3.44 -9.88 -14.81
C ARG A 113 4.20 -10.98 -14.06
N ALA A 114 5.52 -10.98 -14.12
CA ALA A 114 6.35 -11.97 -13.42
C ALA A 114 6.26 -11.79 -11.90
N VAL A 115 6.29 -10.56 -11.41
CA VAL A 115 6.13 -10.23 -9.97
C VAL A 115 4.73 -10.62 -9.49
N ARG A 116 3.67 -10.26 -10.23
CA ARG A 116 2.27 -10.61 -9.88
C ARG A 116 2.05 -12.11 -9.83
N ILE A 117 2.55 -12.86 -10.81
CA ILE A 117 2.46 -14.33 -10.84
C ILE A 117 3.19 -14.93 -9.64
N TRP A 118 4.44 -14.52 -9.41
CA TRP A 118 5.24 -15.01 -8.30
C TRP A 118 4.57 -14.73 -6.95
N PHE A 119 4.13 -13.49 -6.73
CA PHE A 119 3.53 -13.09 -5.46
C PHE A 119 2.24 -13.87 -5.20
N ARG A 120 1.37 -13.97 -6.21
CA ARG A 120 0.12 -14.73 -6.10
C ARG A 120 0.37 -16.21 -5.84
N ALA A 121 1.30 -16.83 -6.56
CA ALA A 121 1.64 -18.23 -6.37
C ALA A 121 2.16 -18.51 -4.95
N THR A 122 3.11 -17.71 -4.48
CA THR A 122 3.64 -17.82 -3.11
C THR A 122 2.53 -17.60 -2.07
N LYS A 123 1.68 -16.60 -2.27
CA LYS A 123 0.59 -16.29 -1.35
C LYS A 123 -0.45 -17.40 -1.27
N THR A 124 -0.77 -18.04 -2.40
CA THR A 124 -1.68 -19.21 -2.44
C THR A 124 -1.08 -20.38 -1.67
N VAL A 125 0.17 -20.77 -1.95
CA VAL A 125 0.82 -21.92 -1.29
C VAL A 125 0.90 -21.73 0.23
N LEU A 126 1.24 -20.52 0.68
CA LEU A 126 1.24 -20.20 2.11
C LEU A 126 -0.17 -20.21 2.70
N GLY A 127 -1.18 -19.76 1.95
CA GLY A 127 -2.59 -19.86 2.31
C GLY A 127 -3.01 -21.31 2.55
N ASP A 128 -2.70 -22.20 1.61
CA ASP A 128 -2.99 -23.63 1.73
C ASP A 128 -2.29 -24.24 2.96
N ALA A 129 -1.03 -23.87 3.21
CA ALA A 129 -0.29 -24.31 4.39
C ALA A 129 -0.90 -23.83 5.71
N ILE A 130 -1.46 -22.61 5.74
CA ILE A 130 -2.20 -22.09 6.89
C ILE A 130 -3.49 -22.89 7.09
N GLU A 131 -4.27 -23.11 6.03
CA GLU A 131 -5.54 -23.84 6.09
C GLU A 131 -5.36 -25.28 6.56
N MET A 132 -4.27 -25.94 6.16
CA MET A 132 -3.89 -27.27 6.63
C MET A 132 -3.31 -27.28 8.06
N GLY A 133 -3.12 -26.11 8.70
CA GLY A 133 -2.52 -25.99 10.03
C GLY A 133 -1.02 -26.29 10.07
N ALA A 134 -0.36 -26.39 8.91
CA ALA A 134 1.07 -26.65 8.81
C ALA A 134 1.92 -25.39 9.12
N LEU A 135 1.33 -24.20 8.99
CA LEU A 135 1.98 -22.93 9.26
C LEU A 135 1.02 -21.96 9.96
N SER A 136 1.53 -21.15 10.90
CA SER A 136 0.73 -20.06 11.47
C SER A 136 0.70 -18.86 10.52
N ARG A 137 -0.36 -18.04 10.57
CA ARG A 137 -0.46 -16.81 9.77
C ARG A 137 0.72 -15.87 9.98
N ARG A 138 1.15 -15.67 11.24
CA ARG A 138 2.31 -14.86 11.59
C ARG A 138 3.60 -15.40 10.95
N ALA A 139 3.80 -16.72 10.94
CA ALA A 139 4.97 -17.32 10.31
C ALA A 139 4.92 -17.20 8.77
N ALA A 140 3.74 -17.37 8.17
CA ALA A 140 3.53 -17.14 6.74
C ALA A 140 3.80 -15.69 6.33
N GLN A 141 3.32 -14.72 7.12
CA GLN A 141 3.58 -13.30 6.90
C GLN A 141 5.07 -12.98 7.03
N ALA A 142 5.74 -13.44 8.09
CA ALA A 142 7.18 -13.23 8.26
C ALA A 142 7.99 -13.84 7.10
N TYR A 143 7.60 -15.02 6.63
CA TYR A 143 8.21 -15.66 5.46
C TYR A 143 7.99 -14.83 4.19
N LEU A 144 6.76 -14.37 3.94
CA LEU A 144 6.44 -13.56 2.76
C LEU A 144 7.15 -12.19 2.80
N GLU A 145 7.23 -11.53 3.95
CA GLU A 145 8.02 -10.29 4.15
C GLU A 145 9.50 -10.52 3.81
N ALA A 146 10.08 -11.64 4.25
CA ALA A 146 11.46 -11.98 3.94
C ALA A 146 11.67 -12.20 2.43
N ARG A 147 10.79 -12.98 1.79
CA ARG A 147 10.86 -13.26 0.35
C ARG A 147 10.67 -12.02 -0.51
N VAL A 148 9.76 -11.12 -0.14
CA VAL A 148 9.56 -9.85 -0.85
C VAL A 148 10.83 -8.98 -0.78
N ARG A 149 11.49 -8.92 0.39
CA ARG A 149 12.73 -8.16 0.54
C ARG A 149 13.91 -8.79 -0.19
N GLU A 150 14.08 -10.11 -0.06
CA GLU A 150 15.27 -10.82 -0.55
C GLU A 150 15.21 -11.11 -2.06
N ASP A 151 14.05 -11.52 -2.57
CA ASP A 151 13.91 -11.96 -3.96
C ASP A 151 13.50 -10.81 -4.90
N ARG A 152 12.90 -9.74 -4.35
CA ARG A 152 12.27 -8.65 -5.13
C ARG A 152 12.68 -7.24 -4.71
N ASP A 153 13.60 -7.10 -3.75
CA ASP A 153 14.03 -5.80 -3.19
C ASP A 153 12.85 -4.92 -2.74
N GLY A 154 11.79 -5.56 -2.25
CA GLY A 154 10.55 -4.88 -1.87
C GLY A 154 10.66 -4.11 -0.56
N THR A 155 10.00 -2.97 -0.49
CA THR A 155 9.89 -2.14 0.71
C THR A 155 8.63 -2.50 1.49
N ILE A 156 8.78 -2.96 2.73
CA ILE A 156 7.67 -3.31 3.62
C ILE A 156 7.18 -2.09 4.40
N TYR A 157 5.88 -1.92 4.54
CA TYR A 157 5.25 -0.84 5.31
C TYR A 157 4.02 -1.34 6.09
N THR A 158 3.58 -0.55 7.06
CA THR A 158 2.32 -0.75 7.77
C THR A 158 1.41 0.42 7.44
N TYR A 159 0.22 0.12 6.93
CA TYR A 159 -0.83 1.10 6.68
C TYR A 159 -1.77 1.22 7.90
N GLY A 160 -2.13 2.45 8.24
CA GLY A 160 -3.14 2.74 9.25
C GLY A 160 -2.72 2.38 10.67
N THR A 161 -1.49 2.72 11.08
CA THR A 161 -1.20 2.74 12.52
C THR A 161 -2.07 3.82 13.15
N ASP A 162 -3.15 3.41 13.82
CA ASP A 162 -3.82 4.22 14.82
C ASP A 162 -2.74 4.89 15.68
N GLU A 163 -2.87 6.20 15.91
CA GLU A 163 -2.29 6.80 17.10
C GLU A 163 -2.72 5.91 18.26
N TYR A 164 -1.76 5.22 18.87
CA TYR A 164 -1.99 4.59 20.15
C TYR A 164 -2.35 5.73 21.13
N GLU A 165 -3.65 5.95 21.34
CA GLU A 165 -4.13 6.64 22.53
C GLU A 165 -3.97 5.65 23.68
N PRO A 166 -2.99 5.82 24.59
CA PRO A 166 -2.98 5.03 25.81
C PRO A 166 -4.35 5.20 26.49
N PRO A 167 -4.94 4.12 27.03
CA PRO A 167 -6.13 4.25 27.86
C PRO A 167 -5.87 5.36 28.89
N PRO A 168 -6.76 6.36 29.03
CA PRO A 168 -6.59 7.36 30.07
C PRO A 168 -6.40 6.63 31.40
N ASP A 169 -5.38 7.01 32.17
CA ASP A 169 -5.05 6.40 33.46
C ASP A 169 -6.31 6.35 34.35
N CYS A 170 -7.02 5.23 34.36
CA CYS A 170 -8.09 4.98 35.31
C CYS A 170 -7.45 4.49 36.60
N TRP A 171 -7.37 5.39 37.59
CA TRP A 171 -7.01 5.01 38.94
C TRP A 171 -8.19 4.21 39.53
N PRO A 172 -7.95 3.10 40.28
CA PRO A 172 -9.01 2.24 40.81
C PRO A 172 -10.00 2.88 41.80
N ASP A 173 -9.92 4.19 42.05
CA ASP A 173 -10.72 4.90 43.05
C ASP A 173 -11.92 5.68 42.46
N ASP A 174 -12.10 5.70 41.13
CA ASP A 174 -13.24 6.36 40.47
C ASP A 174 -14.44 5.39 40.27
N ASP A 175 -14.86 4.72 41.33
CA ASP A 175 -16.10 3.92 41.35
C ASP A 175 -17.18 4.70 42.14
N PRO A 176 -18.10 5.43 41.47
CA PRO A 176 -19.18 6.14 42.15
C PRO A 176 -20.37 5.21 42.43
N GLU A 177 -20.12 4.04 43.02
CA GLU A 177 -21.16 3.16 43.55
C GLU A 177 -20.95 2.89 45.04
N ASN A 178 -20.95 3.96 45.84
CA ASN A 178 -21.32 3.84 47.25
C ASN A 178 -21.89 5.17 47.78
N GLY A 179 -23.19 5.35 47.58
CA GLY A 179 -23.94 6.49 48.07
C GLY A 179 -25.44 6.21 48.16
N VAL A 180 -25.86 5.74 49.33
CA VAL A 180 -27.22 5.85 49.92
C VAL A 180 -28.26 4.81 49.49
N GLN A 181 -28.47 3.82 50.37
CA GLN A 181 -29.79 3.55 50.96
C GLN A 181 -29.63 3.04 52.39
#